data_AF-A0A2T0PV31-F1
#
_entry.id   AF-A0A2T0PV31-F1
#
_cell.length_a   1.000
_cell.length_b   1.000
_cell.length_c   1.000
_cell.angle_alpha   90.00
_cell.angle_beta   90.00
_cell.angle_gamma   90.00
#
_symmetry.space_group_name_H-M   'P 1'
#
loop_
_entity.id
_entity.type
_entity.pdbx_description
1 polymer ?
#
loop_
_entity_poly.entity_id
_entity_poly.type
_entity_poly.pdbx_seq_one_letter_code
_entity_poly.pdbx_strand_id
1 'polypeptide(L)' 'MLAEFGTVDILVNNAGITRDSTFVRMNKEDWDKVLRTDLDSMFNMTKPLLGGMLKRQFGRIVNVSSVNGARGALSH' A
#
# COMPACT_ATOMS: atom_id res chain seq x y z
N MET A 1 11.99 -14.75 5.69
CA MET A 1 11.99 -13.51 4.88
C MET A 1 13.05 -12.50 5.31
N LEU A 2 12.85 -11.56 6.26
CA LEU A 2 13.91 -10.57 6.59
C LEU A 2 15.20 -11.18 7.13
N ALA A 3 15.08 -12.27 7.90
CA ALA A 3 16.23 -13.04 8.38
C ALA A 3 17.07 -13.69 7.26
N GLU A 4 16.50 -13.88 6.06
CA GLU A 4 17.18 -14.52 4.92
C GLU A 4 17.76 -13.49 3.94
N PHE A 5 17.16 -12.31 3.82
CA PHE A 5 17.55 -11.30 2.82
C PHE A 5 18.36 -10.12 3.39
N GLY A 6 18.67 -10.14 4.70
CA GLY A 6 19.43 -9.09 5.35
C GLY A 6 18.64 -7.78 5.48
N THR A 7 19.32 -6.65 5.25
CA THR A 7 18.72 -5.32 5.44
C THR A 7 17.97 -4.87 4.19
N VAL A 8 16.72 -4.42 4.35
CA VAL A 8 15.93 -3.83 3.25
C VAL A 8 16.14 -2.33 3.21
N ASP A 9 16.79 -1.84 2.16
CA ASP A 9 17.09 -0.42 1.96
C ASP A 9 16.04 0.38 1.22
N ILE A 10 15.34 -0.28 0.30
CA ILE A 10 14.32 0.34 -0.53
C ILE A 10 13.05 -0.51 -0.44
N LEU A 11 11.96 0.10 -0.01
CA LEU A 11 10.62 -0.47 -0.07
C LEU A 11 9.82 0.26 -1.13
N VAL A 12 9.19 -0.49 -2.04
CA VAL A 12 8.23 0.05 -3.02
C VAL A 12 6.86 -0.56 -2.71
N ASN A 13 5.96 0.24 -2.13
CA ASN A 13 4.58 -0.14 -1.88
C ASN A 13 3.80 0.03 -3.20
N ASN A 14 3.78 -1.02 -4.01
CA ASN A 14 3.10 -1.08 -5.31
C ASN A 14 1.95 -2.11 -5.34
N ALA A 15 1.69 -2.81 -4.23
CA ALA A 15 0.53 -3.68 -4.17
C ALA A 15 -0.74 -2.83 -4.31
N GLY A 16 -1.58 -3.16 -5.29
CA GLY A 16 -2.81 -2.43 -5.56
C GLY A 16 -3.83 -3.33 -6.25
N ILE A 17 -5.10 -3.21 -5.87
CA ILE A 17 -6.20 -3.84 -6.59
C ILE A 17 -7.31 -2.84 -6.91
N THR A 18 -8.08 -3.13 -7.94
CA THR A 18 -9.29 -2.36 -8.26
C THR A 18 -10.52 -3.25 -8.13
N ARG A 19 -11.60 -2.68 -7.57
CA ARG A 19 -12.95 -3.24 -7.57
C ARG A 19 -13.92 -2.19 -8.09
N ASP A 20 -14.09 -2.17 -9.41
CA ASP A 20 -14.95 -1.20 -10.07
C ASP A 20 -16.42 -1.49 -9.78
N SER A 21 -17.06 -0.58 -9.05
CA SER A 21 -18.50 -0.52 -8.92
C SER A 21 -18.90 0.90 -8.58
N THR A 22 -20.10 1.30 -8.97
CA THR A 22 -20.72 2.50 -8.40
C THR A 22 -20.82 2.33 -6.88
N PHE A 23 -20.65 3.41 -6.12
CA PHE A 23 -20.71 3.35 -4.66
C PHE A 23 -21.98 2.65 -4.13
N VAL A 24 -23.13 2.85 -4.79
CA VAL A 24 -24.42 2.21 -4.43
C VAL A 24 -24.40 0.68 -4.56
N ARG A 25 -23.61 0.15 -5.49
CA ARG A 25 -23.50 -1.30 -5.77
C ARG A 25 -22.31 -1.95 -5.09
N MET A 26 -21.42 -1.15 -4.49
CA MET A 26 -20.26 -1.67 -3.80
C MET A 26 -20.70 -2.37 -2.51
N ASN A 27 -20.39 -3.65 -2.39
CA ASN A 27 -20.57 -4.37 -1.14
C ASN A 27 -19.39 -4.10 -0.19
N LYS A 28 -19.61 -4.34 1.11
CA LYS A 28 -18.59 -4.13 2.14
C LYS A 28 -17.34 -4.97 1.95
N GLU A 29 -17.48 -6.19 1.41
CA GLU A 29 -16.37 -7.10 1.23
C GLU A 29 -15.39 -6.59 0.17
N ASP A 30 -15.88 -6.07 -0.95
CA ASP A 30 -15.07 -5.50 -2.01
C ASP A 30 -14.40 -4.20 -1.57
N TRP A 31 -15.12 -3.35 -0.83
CA TRP A 31 -14.54 -2.18 -0.18
C TRP A 31 -13.38 -2.57 0.74
N ASP A 32 -13.59 -3.59 1.58
CA ASP A 32 -12.57 -4.06 2.52
C ASP A 32 -11.36 -4.67 1.83
N LYS A 33 -11.56 -5.39 0.71
CA LYS A 33 -10.45 -5.91 -0.09
C LYS A 33 -9.58 -4.78 -0.61
N VAL A 34 -10.18 -3.74 -1.19
CA VAL A 34 -9.43 -2.57 -1.71
C VAL A 34 -8.65 -1.91 -0.58
N LEU A 35 -9.28 -1.61 0.55
CA LEU A 35 -8.59 -0.97 1.68
C LEU A 35 -7.45 -1.83 2.25
N ARG A 36 -7.69 -3.14 2.44
CA ARG A 36 -6.67 -4.05 2.98
C ARG A 36 -5.45 -4.14 2.08
N THR A 37 -5.66 -4.19 0.77
CA THR A 37 -4.55 -4.29 -0.17
C THR A 37 -3.85 -2.95 -0.38
N ASP A 38 -4.58 -1.85 -0.49
CA ASP A 38 -3.98 -0.59 -0.93
C ASP A 38 -3.44 0.24 0.26
N LEU A 39 -4.07 0.13 1.44
CA LEU A 39 -3.74 0.95 2.61
C LEU A 39 -3.12 0.14 3.75
N ASP A 40 -3.73 -0.97 4.15
CA ASP A 40 -3.20 -1.75 5.27
C ASP A 40 -1.86 -2.40 4.90
N SER A 41 -1.70 -2.84 3.65
CA SER A 41 -0.44 -3.45 3.20
C SER A 41 0.72 -2.46 3.32
N MET A 42 0.53 -1.20 2.93
CA MET A 42 1.54 -0.15 3.04
C MET A 42 2.01 0.00 4.49
N PHE A 43 1.08 0.05 5.45
CA PHE A 43 1.41 0.14 6.87
C PHE A 43 2.18 -1.10 7.35
N ASN A 44 1.65 -2.29 7.05
CA ASN A 44 2.21 -3.56 7.51
C ASN A 44 3.60 -3.85 6.93
N MET A 45 3.88 -3.38 5.71
CA MET A 45 5.20 -3.52 5.08
C MET A 45 6.19 -2.45 5.54
N THR A 46 5.71 -1.23 5.80
CA THR A 46 6.58 -0.10 6.16
C THR A 46 6.99 -0.14 7.64
N LYS A 47 6.03 -0.39 8.54
CA LYS A 47 6.23 -0.29 10.00
C LYS A 47 7.40 -1.14 10.52
N PRO A 48 7.58 -2.41 10.10
CA PRO A 48 8.69 -3.24 10.56
C PRO A 48 10.07 -2.74 10.09
N LEU A 49 10.14 -2.06 8.94
CA LEU A 49 11.41 -1.64 8.34
C LEU A 49 11.92 -0.28 8.86
N LEU A 50 11.00 0.59 9.29
CA LEU A 50 11.32 1.95 9.74
C LEU A 50 12.37 2.00 10.85
N GLY A 51 12.27 1.12 11.85
CA GLY A 51 13.22 1.09 12.96
C GLY A 51 14.66 0.83 12.49
N GLY A 52 14.83 -0.11 11.55
CA GLY A 52 16.13 -0.38 10.95
C GLY A 52 16.63 0.79 10.11
N MET A 53 15.74 1.44 9.33
CA MET A 53 16.10 2.55 8.43
C MET A 53 16.58 3.77 9.22
N LEU A 54 15.88 4.10 10.30
CA LEU A 54 16.25 5.20 11.20
C LEU A 54 17.60 4.95 11.87
N LYS A 55 17.85 3.74 12.39
CA LYS A 55 19.13 3.42 13.05
C LYS A 55 20.34 3.63 12.15
N ARG A 56 20.22 3.28 10.87
CA ARG A 56 21.31 3.43 9.89
C ARG A 56 21.29 4.75 9.13
N GLN A 57 20.35 5.65 9.46
CA GLN A 57 20.14 6.93 8.78
C GLN A 57 19.97 6.79 7.26
N PHE A 58 19.45 5.65 6.82
CA PHE A 58 19.27 5.34 5.41
C PHE A 58 18.08 4.41 5.19
N GLY A 59 17.29 4.75 4.17
CA GLY A 59 16.09 4.04 3.77
C GLY A 59 15.32 4.87 2.76
N ARG A 60 14.65 4.22 1.81
CA ARG A 60 13.74 4.87 0.87
C ARG A 60 12.43 4.09 0.82
N ILE A 61 11.32 4.80 0.94
CA ILE A 61 9.98 4.24 0.81
C ILE A 61 9.29 4.97 -0.33
N VAL A 62 8.85 4.23 -1.33
CA VAL A 62 8.11 4.76 -2.49
C VAL A 62 6.69 4.17 -2.45
N ASN A 63 5.69 5.04 -2.33
CA ASN A 63 4.29 4.64 -2.38
C ASN A 63 3.74 4.94 -3.77
N VAL A 64 3.19 3.92 -4.42
CA VAL A 64 2.51 4.08 -5.71
C VAL A 64 1.04 4.35 -5.43
N SER A 65 0.52 5.45 -5.96
CA SER A 65 -0.89 5.83 -5.85
C SER A 65 -1.46 6.16 -7.24
N SER A 66 -2.78 6.29 -7.33
CA SER A 66 -3.48 6.62 -8.57
C SER A 66 -3.99 8.05 -8.57
N VAL A 67 -4.03 8.68 -9.76
CA VAL A 67 -4.70 9.97 -9.98
C VAL A 67 -6.17 9.91 -9.54
N ASN A 68 -6.82 8.75 -9.72
CA ASN A 68 -8.19 8.52 -9.28
C ASN A 68 -8.31 8.59 -7.75
N GLY A 69 -7.28 8.19 -7.01
CA GLY A 69 -7.24 8.34 -5.56
C GLY A 69 -7.12 9.80 -5.11
N ALA A 70 -6.46 10.64 -5.91
CA ALA A 70 -6.28 12.07 -5.60
C ALA A 70 -7.47 12.94 -6.02
N ARG A 71 -8.14 12.59 -7.13
CA ARG A 71 -9.20 13.42 -7.74
C ARG A 71 -10.61 12.83 -7.63
N GLY A 72 -10.71 11.57 -7.23
CA GLY A 72 -11.93 10.77 -7.41
C GLY A 72 -12.09 10.33 -8.87
N ALA A 73 -12.75 9.20 -9.07
CA ALA A 73 -13.14 8.73 -10.39
C ALA A 73 -14.48 7.98 -10.30
N LEU A 74 -15.29 8.11 -11.34
CA LEU A 74 -16.48 7.33 -11.59
C LEU A 74 -16.32 6.73 -12.99
N SER A 75 -16.16 5.42 -13.08
CA SER A 75 -16.25 4.71 -14.35
C SER A 75 -17.72 4.57 -14.72
N HIS A 76 -18.09 5.05 -15.90
CA HIS A 76 -19.44 4.92 -16.48
C HIS A 76 -19.74 3.48 -16.89
#